data_AF-A0A7Y9L311-F1
#
_entry.id   AF-A0A7Y9L311-F1
#
_cell.length_a   1.000
_cell.length_b   1.000
_cell.length_c   1.000
_cell.angle_alpha   90.00
_cell.angle_beta   90.00
_cell.angle_gamma   90.00
#
_symmetry.space_group_name_H-M   'P 1'
#
loop_
_entity.id
_entity.type
_entity.pdbx_description
1 polymer ?
#
loop_
_entity_poly.entity_id
_entity_poly.type
_entity_poly.pdbx_seq_one_letter_code
_entity_poly.pdbx_strand_id
1 'polypeptide(L)'
;MVVLFFFPGDTLLFIAGALCAVGEMNLPLLMLLLSTAAITGNTVNYWIGEKVGQRVFTHDYRWLNKEALTRTHEFFEKHGGKTIVLARFVPVVRTFAPFVAGVSDMTFARFQLFNFTGAILWVVLLTAAGYFFGNIPIVREHLTEIVLVGVGVAVVPMAIGGVWKLTRRLQSR
;
A
#
# COMPACT_ATOMS: atom_id res chain seq x y z
N MET A 1 15.79 10.71 -1.67
CA MET A 1 15.71 9.29 -1.23
C MET A 1 14.96 8.50 -2.30
N VAL A 2 15.68 7.89 -3.24
CA VAL A 2 15.14 7.43 -4.55
C VAL A 2 15.27 5.90 -4.74
N VAL A 3 15.78 5.16 -3.75
CA VAL A 3 16.14 3.72 -3.92
C VAL A 3 15.17 2.75 -3.19
N LEU A 4 14.10 3.23 -2.56
CA LEU A 4 13.12 2.38 -1.85
C LEU A 4 11.84 2.08 -2.67
N PHE A 5 11.94 2.09 -4.00
CA PHE A 5 10.81 1.77 -4.89
C PHE A 5 10.44 0.27 -4.92
N PHE A 6 11.15 -0.57 -4.16
CA PHE A 6 10.95 -2.02 -4.04
C PHE A 6 10.65 -2.47 -2.60
N PHE A 7 10.13 -1.58 -1.75
CA PHE A 7 9.78 -1.92 -0.36
C PHE A 7 8.43 -2.64 -0.29
N PRO A 8 8.23 -3.43 0.76
CA PRO A 8 8.15 -4.88 0.78
C PRO A 8 6.79 -5.43 0.33
N GLY A 9 5.76 -4.59 0.17
CA GLY A 9 4.38 -5.04 -0.03
C GLY A 9 4.16 -5.72 -1.37
N ASP A 10 4.73 -5.16 -2.45
CA ASP A 10 4.54 -5.69 -3.80
C ASP A 10 5.37 -6.96 -4.03
N THR A 11 6.60 -6.98 -3.50
CA THR A 11 7.46 -8.16 -3.50
C THR A 11 6.87 -9.27 -2.62
N LEU A 12 6.31 -8.94 -1.46
CA LEU A 12 5.61 -9.91 -0.60
C LEU A 12 4.35 -10.47 -1.28
N LEU A 13 3.57 -9.63 -1.96
CA LEU A 13 2.41 -10.06 -2.75
C LEU A 13 2.81 -11.06 -3.84
N PHE A 14 3.90 -10.74 -4.56
CA PHE A 14 4.43 -11.61 -5.60
C PHE A 14 4.95 -12.94 -5.03
N ILE A 15 5.76 -12.88 -3.96
CA ILE A 15 6.30 -14.06 -3.27
C ILE A 15 5.18 -14.93 -2.69
N ALA A 16 4.16 -14.32 -2.09
CA ALA A 16 3.02 -15.04 -1.53
C ALA A 16 2.20 -15.75 -2.64
N GLY A 17 2.05 -15.11 -3.81
CA GLY A 17 1.48 -15.75 -4.99
C GLY A 17 2.31 -16.95 -5.48
N ALA A 18 3.64 -16.81 -5.49
CA ALA A 18 4.56 -17.89 -5.87
C ALA A 18 4.52 -19.07 -4.88
N LEU A 19 4.38 -18.81 -3.57
CA LEU A 19 4.18 -19.82 -2.54
C LEU A 19 2.88 -20.62 -2.75
N CYS A 20 1.80 -19.96 -3.14
CA CYS A 20 0.55 -20.65 -3.49
C CYS A 20 0.71 -21.63 -4.66
N ALA A 21 1.66 -21.40 -5.58
CA ALA A 21 1.91 -22.30 -6.71
C ALA A 21 2.50 -23.66 -6.28
N VAL A 22 3.13 -23.73 -5.10
CA VAL A 22 3.73 -24.96 -4.56
C VAL A 22 2.70 -25.83 -3.84
N GLY A 23 1.49 -25.30 -3.58
CA GLY A 23 0.40 -26.01 -2.90
C GLY A 23 0.36 -25.81 -1.38
N GLU A 24 1.27 -25.00 -0.83
CA GLU A 24 1.34 -24.69 0.61
C GLU A 24 0.18 -23.78 1.08
N MET A 25 -0.44 -23.01 0.18
CA MET A 25 -1.50 -22.06 0.53
C MET A 25 -2.60 -21.94 -0.54
N ASN A 26 -3.85 -21.78 -0.08
CA ASN A 26 -5.00 -21.52 -0.93
C ASN A 26 -4.94 -20.10 -1.53
N LEU A 27 -4.73 -20.00 -2.85
CA LEU A 27 -4.71 -18.74 -3.60
C LEU A 27 -5.93 -17.84 -3.33
N PRO A 28 -7.19 -18.34 -3.33
CA PRO A 28 -8.35 -17.49 -3.11
C PRO A 28 -8.39 -16.90 -1.69
N LEU A 29 -7.96 -17.68 -0.70
CA LEU A 29 -7.91 -17.26 0.70
C LEU A 29 -6.85 -16.18 0.90
N LEU A 30 -5.67 -16.36 0.28
CA LEU A 30 -4.60 -15.36 0.29
C LEU A 30 -5.06 -14.05 -0.37
N MET A 31 -5.67 -14.12 -1.56
CA MET A 31 -6.18 -12.94 -2.25
C MET A 31 -7.21 -12.18 -1.41
N LEU A 32 -8.10 -12.90 -0.72
CA LEU A 32 -9.11 -12.31 0.14
C LEU A 32 -8.48 -11.61 1.36
N LEU A 33 -7.57 -12.28 2.06
CA LEU A 33 -6.84 -11.71 3.21
C LEU A 33 -6.01 -10.47 2.82
N LEU A 34 -5.28 -10.54 1.71
CA LEU A 34 -4.44 -9.42 1.26
C LEU A 34 -5.29 -8.25 0.77
N SER A 35 -6.42 -8.53 0.12
CA SER A 35 -7.36 -7.48 -0.29
C SER A 35 -7.97 -6.81 0.93
N THR A 36 -8.48 -7.56 1.93
CA THR A 36 -9.06 -6.96 3.14
C THR A 36 -8.04 -6.18 3.94
N ALA A 37 -6.80 -6.67 4.07
CA ALA A 37 -5.71 -5.95 4.72
C ALA A 37 -5.37 -4.64 4.00
N ALA A 38 -5.23 -4.67 2.67
CA ALA A 38 -4.93 -3.49 1.87
C ALA A 38 -6.07 -2.45 1.93
N ILE A 39 -7.31 -2.91 1.83
CA ILE A 39 -8.49 -2.05 1.93
C ILE A 39 -8.53 -1.37 3.30
N THR A 40 -8.42 -2.15 4.38
CA THR A 40 -8.50 -1.65 5.76
C THR A 40 -7.36 -0.66 6.05
N GLY A 41 -6.13 -0.97 5.64
CA GLY A 41 -5.00 -0.07 5.83
C GLY A 41 -5.16 1.26 5.10
N ASN A 42 -5.68 1.24 3.87
CA ASN A 42 -5.94 2.46 3.11
C ASN A 42 -7.11 3.25 3.70
N THR A 43 -8.15 2.58 4.19
CA THR A 43 -9.27 3.19 4.91
C THR A 43 -8.78 3.89 6.19
N VAL A 44 -7.94 3.25 6.99
CA VAL A 44 -7.36 3.87 8.19
C VAL A 44 -6.52 5.11 7.83
N ASN A 45 -5.71 5.03 6.77
CA ASN A 45 -4.94 6.19 6.30
C ASN A 45 -5.82 7.35 5.83
N TYR A 46 -6.93 7.05 5.14
CA TYR A 46 -7.91 8.07 4.75
C TYR A 46 -8.51 8.75 5.98
N TRP A 47 -8.94 7.98 6.99
CA TRP A 47 -9.54 8.53 8.21
C TRP A 47 -8.56 9.40 8.99
N ILE A 48 -7.28 9.03 9.00
CA ILE A 48 -6.21 9.86 9.58
C ILE A 48 -6.06 11.15 8.78
N GLY A 49 -6.04 11.06 7.44
CA GLY A 49 -6.00 12.23 6.55
C GLY A 49 -7.18 13.17 6.74
N GLU A 50 -8.39 12.65 6.79
CA GLU A 50 -9.64 13.40 6.99
C GLU A 50 -9.65 14.12 8.34
N LYS A 51 -9.30 13.42 9.43
CA LYS A 51 -9.16 14.06 10.75
C LYS A 51 -8.11 15.15 10.76
N VAL A 52 -6.99 14.98 10.06
CA VAL A 52 -5.95 16.00 9.97
C VAL A 52 -6.42 17.17 9.11
N GLY A 53 -7.07 16.92 7.98
CA GLY A 53 -7.65 17.95 7.10
C GLY A 53 -8.65 18.82 7.84
N GLN A 54 -9.64 18.21 8.51
CA GLN A 54 -10.63 18.94 9.32
C GLN A 54 -9.98 19.78 10.44
N ARG A 55 -8.90 19.28 11.06
CA ARG A 55 -8.16 20.01 12.10
C ARG A 55 -7.33 21.18 11.55
N VAL A 56 -6.85 21.09 10.32
CA VAL A 56 -6.12 22.18 9.64
C VAL A 56 -7.09 23.20 9.03
N PHE A 57 -8.30 22.81 8.65
CA PHE A 57 -9.35 23.77 8.29
C PHE A 57 -9.81 24.61 9.48
N THR A 58 -9.72 24.09 10.71
CA THR A 58 -10.08 24.79 11.95
C THR A 58 -8.95 25.59 12.59
N HIS A 59 -7.68 25.43 12.18
CA HIS A 59 -6.53 26.20 12.66
C HIS A 59 -5.62 26.59 11.49
N ASP A 60 -5.34 27.89 11.32
CA ASP A 60 -4.50 28.39 10.21
C ASP A 60 -3.03 27.98 10.38
N TYR A 61 -2.63 26.88 9.75
CA TYR A 61 -1.23 26.46 9.68
C TYR A 61 -0.57 27.05 8.44
N ARG A 62 0.45 27.90 8.62
CA ARG A 62 1.26 28.56 7.57
C ARG A 62 1.88 27.62 6.51
N TRP A 63 1.84 26.30 6.72
CA TRP A 63 2.53 25.30 5.91
C TRP A 63 1.57 24.59 4.94
N LEU A 64 0.25 24.82 5.06
CA LEU A 64 -0.76 24.19 4.21
C LEU A 64 -1.63 25.28 3.57
N ASN A 65 -1.50 25.45 2.26
CA ASN A 65 -2.23 26.48 1.54
C ASN A 65 -3.69 26.03 1.32
N LYS A 66 -4.65 26.74 1.91
CA LYS A 66 -6.10 26.47 1.76
C LYS A 66 -6.53 26.48 0.29
N GLU A 67 -5.96 27.34 -0.57
CA GLU A 67 -6.24 27.32 -2.01
C GLU A 67 -5.74 26.04 -2.70
N ALA A 68 -4.59 25.52 -2.27
CA ALA A 68 -4.09 24.25 -2.80
C ALA A 68 -4.99 23.09 -2.38
N LEU A 69 -5.52 23.12 -1.15
CA LEU A 69 -6.49 22.15 -0.66
C LEU A 69 -7.80 22.18 -1.46
N THR A 70 -8.37 23.36 -1.70
CA THR A 70 -9.60 23.51 -2.48
C THR A 70 -9.41 23.05 -3.93
N ARG A 71 -8.30 23.42 -4.57
CA ARG A 71 -7.97 22.90 -5.91
C ARG A 71 -7.79 21.39 -5.94
N THR A 72 -7.19 20.83 -4.89
CA THR A 72 -7.02 19.39 -4.76
C THR A 72 -8.37 18.71 -4.55
N HIS A 73 -9.25 19.25 -3.71
CA HIS A 73 -10.63 18.78 -3.52
C HIS A 73 -11.40 18.76 -4.85
N GLU A 74 -11.42 19.86 -5.60
CA GLU A 74 -12.09 19.92 -6.91
C GLU A 74 -11.48 18.94 -7.92
N PHE A 75 -10.15 18.77 -7.91
CA PHE A 75 -9.47 17.80 -8.75
C PHE A 75 -9.84 16.35 -8.38
N PHE A 76 -9.90 16.03 -7.08
CA PHE A 76 -10.28 14.70 -6.60
C PHE A 76 -11.79 14.43 -6.75
N GLU A 77 -12.65 15.44 -6.62
CA GLU A 77 -14.08 15.30 -6.92
C GLU A 77 -14.31 15.00 -8.40
N LYS A 78 -13.53 15.63 -9.29
CA LYS A 78 -13.71 15.49 -10.76
C LYS A 78 -12.91 14.33 -11.37
N HIS A 79 -11.76 13.95 -10.80
CA HIS A 79 -10.83 12.94 -11.34
C HIS A 79 -10.39 11.86 -10.34
N GLY A 80 -10.84 11.90 -9.08
CA GLY A 80 -10.29 11.13 -7.97
C GLY A 80 -10.18 9.63 -8.21
N GLY A 81 -11.08 9.06 -8.99
CA GLY A 81 -11.01 7.65 -9.37
C GLY A 81 -9.81 7.26 -10.21
N LYS A 82 -9.56 8.02 -11.29
CA LYS A 82 -8.39 7.81 -12.14
C LYS A 82 -7.12 8.13 -11.37
N THR A 83 -7.16 9.15 -10.51
CA THR A 83 -6.03 9.58 -9.69
C THR A 83 -5.61 8.50 -8.68
N ILE A 84 -6.54 7.82 -8.01
CA ILE A 84 -6.20 6.75 -7.04
C ILE A 84 -5.60 5.52 -7.75
N VAL A 85 -6.11 5.18 -8.93
CA VAL A 85 -5.58 4.07 -9.74
C VAL A 85 -4.20 4.41 -10.31
N LEU A 86 -4.03 5.62 -10.86
CA LEU A 86 -2.76 6.12 -11.36
C LEU A 86 -1.72 6.29 -10.24
N ALA A 87 -2.15 6.70 -9.04
CA ALA A 87 -1.29 6.84 -7.87
C ALA A 87 -0.63 5.52 -7.46
N ARG A 88 -1.25 4.35 -7.72
CA ARG A 88 -0.64 3.05 -7.44
C ARG A 88 0.63 2.78 -8.25
N PHE A 89 0.73 3.33 -9.46
CA PHE A 89 1.91 3.20 -10.32
C PHE A 89 3.07 4.11 -9.89
N VAL A 90 2.80 5.10 -9.03
CA VAL A 90 3.82 5.99 -8.49
C VAL A 90 3.97 5.75 -6.99
N PRO A 91 4.94 4.94 -6.54
CA PRO A 91 5.17 4.58 -5.13
C PRO A 91 5.17 5.72 -4.11
N VAL A 92 5.67 6.90 -4.47
CA VAL A 92 5.54 8.07 -3.60
C VAL A 92 4.07 8.45 -3.46
N VAL A 93 3.38 8.63 -4.58
CA VAL A 93 1.98 9.01 -4.60
C VAL A 93 1.09 7.95 -3.97
N ARG A 94 1.33 6.64 -4.12
CA ARG A 94 0.47 5.59 -3.54
C ARG A 94 0.36 5.65 -2.02
N THR A 95 1.44 6.03 -1.34
CA THR A 95 1.49 6.06 0.14
C THR A 95 0.83 7.33 0.69
N PHE A 96 0.98 8.44 -0.04
CA PHE A 96 0.34 9.70 0.32
C PHE A 96 -1.07 9.85 -0.25
N ALA A 97 -1.47 9.12 -1.28
CA ALA A 97 -2.77 9.22 -1.93
C ALA A 97 -3.96 9.01 -1.00
N PRO A 98 -4.03 7.95 -0.17
CA PRO A 98 -5.16 7.79 0.75
C PRO A 98 -5.18 8.89 1.81
N PHE A 99 -4.02 9.35 2.26
CA PHE A 99 -3.91 10.46 3.20
C PHE A 99 -4.37 11.79 2.57
N VAL A 100 -3.85 12.13 1.39
CA VAL A 100 -4.20 13.36 0.65
C VAL A 100 -5.67 13.37 0.27
N ALA A 101 -6.23 12.23 -0.15
CA ALA A 101 -7.67 12.10 -0.42
C ALA A 101 -8.52 12.40 0.81
N GLY A 102 -8.08 11.95 2.00
CA GLY A 102 -8.72 12.29 3.27
C GLY A 102 -8.56 13.77 3.62
N VAL A 103 -7.34 14.33 3.52
CA VAL A 103 -7.09 15.75 3.82
C VAL A 103 -7.87 16.67 2.89
N SER A 104 -8.07 16.26 1.63
CA SER A 104 -8.87 16.99 0.65
C SER A 104 -10.37 16.79 0.80
N ASP A 105 -10.87 16.14 1.85
CA ASP A 105 -12.30 15.92 2.11
C ASP A 105 -13.05 15.23 0.94
N MET A 106 -12.41 14.24 0.32
CA MET A 106 -13.03 13.50 -0.79
C MET A 106 -14.07 12.52 -0.25
N THR A 107 -15.33 12.57 -0.73
CA THR A 107 -16.41 11.67 -0.26
C THR A 107 -15.96 10.22 -0.01
N PHE A 108 -16.07 9.76 1.24
CA PHE A 108 -15.60 8.43 1.68
C PHE A 108 -16.07 7.28 0.77
N ALA A 109 -17.33 7.31 0.32
CA ALA A 109 -17.90 6.29 -0.56
C ALA A 109 -17.15 6.18 -1.91
N ARG A 110 -16.76 7.32 -2.50
CA ARG A 110 -15.98 7.33 -3.75
C ARG A 110 -14.58 6.80 -3.50
N PHE A 111 -13.91 7.29 -2.45
CA PHE A 111 -12.60 6.77 -2.07
C PHE A 111 -12.62 5.25 -1.88
N GLN A 112 -13.62 4.74 -1.15
CA GLN A 112 -13.74 3.32 -0.85
C GLN A 112 -13.97 2.47 -2.11
N LEU A 113 -14.80 2.92 -3.06
CA LEU A 113 -15.02 2.23 -4.34
C LEU A 113 -13.72 2.10 -5.15
N PHE A 114 -12.95 3.19 -5.27
CA PHE A 114 -11.68 3.18 -6.01
C PHE A 114 -10.56 2.44 -5.26
N ASN A 115 -10.54 2.55 -3.94
CA ASN A 115 -9.63 1.80 -3.10
C ASN A 115 -9.88 0.30 -3.25
N PHE A 116 -11.14 -0.13 -3.18
CA PHE A 116 -11.56 -1.53 -3.31
C PHE A 116 -11.21 -2.11 -4.68
N THR A 117 -11.66 -1.45 -5.76
CA THR A 117 -11.39 -1.90 -7.13
C THR A 117 -9.90 -1.95 -7.42
N GLY A 118 -9.14 -0.92 -7.07
CA GLY A 118 -7.71 -0.93 -7.30
C GLY A 118 -6.96 -1.89 -6.36
N ALA A 119 -7.44 -2.16 -5.13
CA ALA A 119 -6.81 -3.10 -4.21
C ALA A 119 -6.95 -4.53 -4.73
N ILE A 120 -8.17 -4.90 -5.14
CA ILE A 120 -8.42 -6.20 -5.74
C ILE A 120 -7.61 -6.36 -7.02
N LEU A 121 -7.67 -5.38 -7.93
CA LEU A 121 -6.94 -5.46 -9.19
C LEU A 121 -5.42 -5.60 -8.96
N TRP A 122 -4.88 -4.85 -8.00
CA TRP A 122 -3.46 -4.91 -7.64
C TRP A 122 -3.07 -6.26 -7.03
N VAL A 123 -3.84 -6.73 -6.03
CA VAL A 123 -3.59 -8.00 -5.35
C VAL A 123 -3.68 -9.14 -6.35
N VAL A 124 -4.75 -9.20 -7.15
CA VAL A 124 -4.97 -10.24 -8.15
C VAL A 124 -3.84 -10.24 -9.18
N LEU A 125 -3.46 -9.08 -9.71
CA LEU A 125 -2.43 -9.00 -10.75
C LEU A 125 -1.06 -9.46 -10.25
N LEU A 126 -0.64 -9.03 -9.05
CA LEU A 126 0.65 -9.45 -8.48
C LEU A 126 0.67 -10.89 -7.99
N THR A 127 -0.40 -11.35 -7.31
CA THR A 127 -0.47 -12.74 -6.85
C THR A 127 -0.63 -13.72 -8.01
N ALA A 128 -1.38 -13.38 -9.06
CA ALA A 128 -1.46 -14.18 -10.27
C ALA A 128 -0.11 -14.21 -11.00
N ALA A 129 0.57 -13.06 -11.14
CA ALA A 129 1.92 -13.02 -11.73
C ALA A 129 2.91 -13.89 -10.94
N GLY A 130 2.89 -13.81 -9.60
CA GLY A 130 3.69 -14.67 -8.72
C GLY A 130 3.34 -16.15 -8.86
N TYR A 131 2.05 -16.48 -8.94
CA TYR A 131 1.58 -17.85 -9.11
C TYR A 131 2.02 -18.47 -10.43
N PHE A 132 1.86 -17.76 -11.55
CA PHE A 132 2.34 -18.21 -12.86
C PHE A 132 3.86 -18.35 -12.88
N PHE A 133 4.58 -17.42 -12.26
CA PHE A 133 6.03 -17.48 -12.14
C PHE A 133 6.49 -18.71 -11.32
N GLY A 134 5.81 -18.99 -10.20
CA GLY A 134 6.06 -20.17 -9.37
C GLY A 134 5.69 -21.50 -10.05
N ASN A 135 4.84 -21.49 -11.07
CA ASN A 135 4.47 -22.71 -11.81
C ASN A 135 5.55 -23.15 -12.83
N ILE A 136 6.56 -22.30 -13.11
CA ILE A 136 7.65 -22.62 -14.04
C ILE A 136 8.53 -23.72 -13.43
N PRO A 137 8.83 -24.82 -14.13
CA PRO A 137 9.55 -25.97 -13.55
C PRO A 137 10.94 -25.64 -12.98
N ILE A 138 11.69 -24.73 -13.63
CA ILE A 138 12.99 -24.22 -13.13
C ILE A 138 12.84 -23.48 -11.80
N VAL A 139 11.74 -22.73 -11.66
CA VAL A 139 11.42 -21.97 -10.46
C VAL A 139 10.89 -22.90 -9.38
N ARG A 140 10.14 -23.94 -9.74
CA ARG A 140 9.59 -24.96 -8.82
C ARG A 140 10.66 -25.74 -8.08
N GLU A 141 11.77 -26.07 -8.73
CA GLU A 141 12.90 -26.78 -8.07
C GLU A 141 13.67 -25.89 -7.08
N HIS A 142 13.75 -24.58 -7.31
CA HIS A 142 14.47 -23.63 -6.44
C HIS A 142 13.53 -22.69 -5.67
N LEU A 143 12.24 -22.99 -5.64
CA LEU A 143 11.20 -22.06 -5.21
C LEU A 143 11.34 -21.73 -3.73
N THR A 144 11.63 -22.73 -2.91
CA THR A 144 11.87 -22.58 -1.48
C THR A 144 13.03 -21.63 -1.20
N GLU A 145 14.16 -21.76 -1.92
CA GLU A 145 15.33 -20.89 -1.76
C GLU A 145 15.05 -19.46 -2.23
N ILE A 146 14.44 -19.29 -3.41
CA ILE A 146 14.10 -17.98 -3.96
C ILE A 146 13.12 -17.23 -3.04
N VAL A 147 12.13 -17.94 -2.52
CA VAL A 147 11.15 -17.37 -1.58
C VAL A 147 11.82 -17.03 -0.25
N LEU A 148 12.63 -17.91 0.32
CA LEU A 148 13.30 -17.67 1.61
C LEU A 148 14.24 -16.47 1.52
N VAL A 149 14.99 -16.35 0.43
CA VAL A 149 15.85 -15.19 0.15
C VAL A 149 15.01 -13.93 -0.04
N GLY A 150 13.92 -14.00 -0.81
CA GLY A 150 13.03 -12.86 -1.04
C GLY A 150 12.36 -12.35 0.24
N VAL A 151 11.88 -13.26 1.10
CA VAL A 151 11.31 -12.93 2.41
C VAL A 151 12.40 -12.38 3.33
N GLY A 152 13.58 -12.99 3.35
CA GLY A 152 14.72 -12.52 4.14
C GLY A 152 15.11 -11.09 3.78
N VAL A 153 15.25 -10.79 2.49
CA VAL A 153 15.59 -9.44 2.00
C VAL A 153 14.50 -8.41 2.33
N ALA A 154 13.22 -8.81 2.37
CA ALA A 154 12.12 -7.90 2.69
C ALA A 154 11.97 -7.67 4.21
N VAL A 155 12.00 -8.74 5.01
CA VAL A 155 11.68 -8.72 6.44
C VAL A 155 12.87 -8.24 7.28
N VAL A 156 14.10 -8.62 6.93
CA VAL A 156 15.29 -8.29 7.73
C VAL A 156 15.53 -6.78 7.83
N PRO A 157 15.51 -5.98 6.75
CA PRO A 157 15.70 -4.53 6.84
C PRO A 157 14.54 -3.83 7.57
N MET A 158 13.30 -4.33 7.40
CA MET A 158 12.13 -3.81 8.11
C MET A 158 12.21 -4.06 9.62
N ALA A 159 12.56 -5.27 10.03
CA ALA A 159 12.71 -5.64 11.43
C ALA A 159 13.85 -4.83 12.08
N ILE A 160 15.00 -4.73 11.42
CA ILE A 160 16.14 -3.94 11.89
C ILE A 160 15.75 -2.45 12.01
N GLY A 161 15.13 -1.87 10.99
CA GLY A 161 14.70 -0.47 11.02
C GLY A 161 13.61 -0.18 12.06
N GLY A 162 12.66 -1.11 12.24
CA GLY A 162 11.59 -1.03 13.23
C GLY A 162 12.12 -1.12 14.67
N VAL A 163 12.99 -2.10 14.93
CA VAL A 163 13.66 -2.27 16.23
C VAL A 163 14.54 -1.07 16.55
N TRP A 164 15.33 -0.58 15.59
CA TRP A 164 16.21 0.59 15.78
C TRP A 164 15.43 1.87 16.09
N LYS A 165 14.26 2.04 15.47
CA LYS A 165 13.34 3.16 15.75
C LYS A 165 12.65 3.01 17.10
N LEU A 166 12.36 1.79 17.54
CA LEU A 166 11.77 1.50 18.84
C LEU A 166 12.79 1.70 19.98
N THR A 167 14.03 1.25 19.81
CA THR A 167 15.12 1.46 20.78
C THR A 167 15.46 2.93 20.92
N ARG A 168 15.46 3.72 19.83
CA ARG A 168 15.62 5.19 19.91
C ARG A 168 14.48 5.90 20.64
N ARG A 169 13.24 5.42 20.51
CA ARG A 169 12.08 5.99 21.23
C ARG A 169 12.09 5.67 22.72
N LEU A 170 12.69 4.55 23.12
CA LEU A 170 12.86 4.18 24.52
C LEU A 170 14.04 4.90 25.18
N GLN A 171 15.08 5.27 24.43
CA GLN A 171 16.21 6.06 24.94
C GLN A 171 15.95 7.57 25.02
N SER A 172 14.83 8.08 24.46
CA SER A 172 14.45 9.51 24.55
C SER A 172 13.38 9.80 25.61
N ARG A 173 13.18 8.90 26.57
CA ARG A 173 12.39 9.11 27.79
C ARG A 173 13.31 9.07 28.98
#